data_AF-A0AAU9TXR2-F1
#
_entry.id   AF-A0AAU9TXR2-F1
#
_cell.length_a   1.000
_cell.length_b   1.000
_cell.length_c   1.000
_cell.angle_alpha   90.00
_cell.angle_beta   90.00
_cell.angle_gamma   90.00
#
_symmetry.space_group_name_H-M   'P 1'
#
loop_
_entity.id
_entity.type
_entity.pdbx_description
1 polymer ?
#
loop_
_entity_poly.entity_id
_entity_poly.type
_entity_poly.pdbx_seq_one_letter_code
_entity_poly.pdbx_strand_id
1 'polypeptide(L)'
;MDIVSEIGETRYRLAAETAEKAQLITALLPAAQDAAAYDLKEMLNRYKDVILLNEDLLTSCHMRRATQEQAVASLKDLHTILQQAARLRVGKYAKAVIIACRTAVSDNNTEALVKILQMGDA
;
A
#
# COMPACT_ATOMS: atom_id res chain seq x y z
N MET A 1 -15.81 -4.27 4.49
CA MET A 1 -15.14 -2.94 4.52
C MET A 1 -13.97 -2.95 5.48
N ASP A 2 -14.08 -3.66 6.61
CA ASP A 2 -13.00 -3.82 7.60
C ASP A 2 -11.69 -4.30 6.98
N ILE A 3 -11.72 -5.31 6.11
CA ILE A 3 -10.51 -5.85 5.45
C ILE A 3 -9.81 -4.81 4.57
N VAL A 4 -10.55 -3.94 3.87
CA VAL A 4 -9.96 -2.89 3.01
C VAL A 4 -9.35 -1.78 3.86
N SER A 5 -10.04 -1.40 4.94
CA SER A 5 -9.52 -0.43 5.91
C SER A 5 -8.26 -0.96 6.60
N GLU A 6 -8.27 -2.22 7.02
CA GLU A 6 -7.14 -2.91 7.65
C GLU A 6 -5.96 -3.04 6.69
N ILE A 7 -6.19 -3.38 5.42
CA ILE A 7 -5.14 -3.38 4.38
C ILE A 7 -4.59 -1.95 4.17
N GLY A 8 -5.44 -0.93 4.21
CA GLY A 8 -5.02 0.47 4.14
C GLY A 8 -4.11 0.88 5.30
N GLU A 9 -4.53 0.57 6.51
CA GLU A 9 -3.80 0.87 7.75
C GLU A 9 -2.47 0.11 7.82
N THR A 10 -2.47 -1.19 7.52
CA THR A 10 -1.26 -2.01 7.46
C THR A 10 -0.28 -1.50 6.41
N ARG A 11 -0.75 -1.07 5.24
CA ARG A 11 0.10 -0.43 4.21
C ARG A 11 0.73 0.86 4.71
N TYR A 12 -0.05 1.72 5.38
CA TYR A 12 0.45 2.98 5.92
C TYR A 12 1.51 2.72 7.01
N ARG A 13 1.23 1.80 7.93
CA ARG A 13 2.16 1.38 8.99
C ARG A 13 3.46 0.82 8.42
N LEU A 14 3.38 -0.12 7.47
CA LEU A 14 4.58 -0.69 6.82
C LEU A 14 5.39 0.37 6.06
N ALA A 15 4.72 1.36 5.45
CA ALA A 15 5.40 2.47 4.80
C ALA A 15 6.16 3.34 5.81
N ALA A 16 5.54 3.68 6.95
CA ALA A 16 6.17 4.43 8.03
C ALA A 16 7.38 3.68 8.61
N GLU A 17 7.21 2.41 8.98
CA GLU A 17 8.29 1.56 9.52
C GLU A 17 9.48 1.46 8.55
N THR A 18 9.22 1.28 7.25
CA THR A 18 10.31 1.23 6.26
C THR A 18 11.04 2.57 6.10
N ALA A 19 10.34 3.70 6.25
CA ALA A 19 10.93 5.03 6.20
C ALA A 19 11.79 5.31 7.44
N GLU A 20 11.30 4.95 8.62
CA GLU A 20 12.05 5.05 9.88
C GLU A 20 13.33 4.22 9.85
N LYS A 21 13.24 2.95 9.42
CA LYS A 21 14.43 2.07 9.26
C LYS A 21 15.43 2.65 8.26
N ALA A 22 14.98 3.20 7.14
CA ALA A 22 15.86 3.84 6.16
C ALA A 22 16.55 5.10 6.72
N GLN A 23 15.83 5.91 7.49
CA GLN A 23 16.39 7.08 8.18
C GLN A 23 17.45 6.66 9.21
N LEU A 24 17.18 5.62 10.00
CA LEU A 24 18.12 5.07 10.97
C LEU A 24 19.40 4.57 10.30
N ILE A 25 19.30 3.81 9.20
CA ILE A 25 20.49 3.37 8.43
C ILE A 25 21.30 4.57 7.94
N THR A 26 20.63 5.60 7.41
CA THR A 26 21.29 6.81 6.88
C THR A 26 22.01 7.61 7.97
N ALA A 27 21.51 7.57 9.22
CA ALA A 27 22.16 8.20 10.36
C ALA A 27 23.29 7.35 10.96
N LEU A 28 23.13 6.02 10.98
CA LEU A 28 24.10 5.09 11.58
C LEU A 28 25.33 4.87 10.71
N LEU A 29 25.21 4.91 9.37
CA LEU A 29 26.35 4.72 8.47
C LEU A 29 27.49 5.74 8.69
N PRO A 30 27.21 7.07 8.69
CA PRO A 30 28.22 8.08 8.99
C PRO A 30 28.80 7.91 10.39
N ALA A 31 27.96 7.61 11.40
CA ALA A 31 28.42 7.40 12.77
C ALA A 31 29.30 6.14 12.95
N ALA A 32 29.09 5.10 12.13
CA ALA A 32 29.96 3.93 12.06
C ALA A 32 31.29 4.27 11.38
N GLN A 33 31.24 5.07 10.32
CA GLN A 33 32.43 5.53 9.60
C GLN A 33 33.32 6.44 10.47
N ASP A 34 32.72 7.36 11.23
CA ASP A 34 33.44 8.23 12.16
C ASP A 34 34.11 7.44 13.29
N ALA A 35 33.48 6.35 13.75
CA ALA A 35 34.06 5.46 14.77
C ALA A 35 35.33 4.76 14.28
N ALA A 36 35.44 4.51 12.97
CA ALA A 36 36.61 3.85 12.37
C ALA A 36 37.92 4.62 12.63
N ALA A 37 37.85 5.93 12.85
CA ALA A 37 39.01 6.77 13.13
C ALA A 37 39.58 6.58 14.55
N TYR A 38 38.79 6.07 15.49
CA TYR A 38 39.15 6.04 16.91
C TYR A 38 39.07 4.64 17.55
N ASP A 39 38.10 3.80 17.16
CA ASP A 39 37.94 2.45 17.70
C ASP A 39 37.34 1.48 16.68
N LEU A 40 38.18 0.55 16.21
CA LEU A 40 37.82 -0.51 15.27
C LEU A 40 36.78 -1.50 15.83
N LYS A 41 36.76 -1.72 17.15
CA LYS A 41 35.84 -2.67 17.79
C LYS A 41 34.43 -2.09 17.83
N GLU A 42 34.33 -0.80 18.17
CA GLU A 42 33.07 -0.05 18.15
C GLU A 42 32.53 0.10 16.72
N MET A 43 33.41 0.38 15.75
CA MET A 43 33.07 0.39 14.32
C MET A 43 32.44 -0.94 13.88
N LEU A 44 33.06 -2.07 14.24
CA LEU A 44 32.57 -3.41 13.87
C LEU A 44 31.19 -3.72 14.46
N ASN A 45 30.92 -3.27 15.69
CA ASN A 45 29.60 -3.43 16.31
C ASN A 45 28.54 -2.59 15.57
N ARG A 46 28.83 -1.32 15.27
CA ARG A 46 27.89 -0.46 14.53
C ARG A 46 27.62 -0.97 13.11
N TYR A 47 28.62 -1.52 12.42
CA TYR A 47 28.39 -2.15 11.12
C TYR A 47 27.52 -3.40 11.22
N LYS A 48 27.67 -4.22 12.28
CA LYS A 48 26.78 -5.37 12.50
C LYS A 48 25.33 -4.91 12.67
N ASP A 49 25.11 -3.85 13.44
CA ASP A 49 23.77 -3.28 13.65
C ASP A 49 23.18 -2.73 12.34
N VAL A 50 23.99 -2.05 11.52
CA VAL A 50 23.58 -1.58 10.18
C VAL A 50 23.22 -2.74 9.25
N ILE A 51 24.01 -3.83 9.26
CA ILE A 51 23.76 -5.01 8.43
C ILE A 51 22.44 -5.67 8.85
N LEU A 52 22.23 -5.88 10.16
CA LEU A 52 21.00 -6.46 10.69
C LEU A 52 19.78 -5.61 10.34
N LEU A 53 19.89 -4.29 10.51
CA LEU A 53 18.84 -3.34 10.16
C LEU A 53 18.54 -3.32 8.65
N ASN A 54 19.56 -3.53 7.81
CA ASN A 54 19.40 -3.60 6.36
C ASN A 54 18.69 -4.89 5.93
N GLU A 55 18.99 -6.03 6.54
CA GLU A 55 18.27 -7.29 6.28
C GLU A 55 16.78 -7.17 6.67
N ASP A 56 16.49 -6.54 7.80
CA ASP A 56 15.12 -6.27 8.24
C ASP A 56 14.42 -5.23 7.35
N LEU A 57 15.13 -4.20 6.86
CA LEU A 57 14.61 -3.25 5.89
C LEU A 57 14.26 -3.93 4.56
N LEU A 58 15.09 -4.86 4.08
CA LEU A 58 14.81 -5.63 2.86
C LEU A 58 13.55 -6.49 3.04
N THR A 59 13.46 -7.19 4.17
CA THR A 59 12.30 -8.04 4.49
C THR A 59 11.01 -7.22 4.55
N SER A 60 11.03 -6.08 5.25
CA SER A 60 9.88 -5.17 5.32
C SER A 60 9.54 -4.53 3.97
N CYS A 61 10.52 -4.20 3.13
CA CYS A 61 10.30 -3.77 1.76
C CYS A 61 9.60 -4.84 0.91
N HIS A 62 10.00 -6.11 1.05
CA HIS A 62 9.34 -7.22 0.36
C HIS A 62 7.88 -7.38 0.79
N MET A 63 7.60 -7.34 2.09
CA MET A 63 6.22 -7.40 2.62
C MET A 63 5.38 -6.21 2.15
N ARG A 64 5.95 -4.99 2.17
CA ARG A 64 5.28 -3.78 1.67
C ARG A 64 4.95 -3.93 0.18
N ARG A 65 5.88 -4.45 -0.62
CA ARG A 65 5.68 -4.66 -2.05
C ARG A 65 4.56 -5.68 -2.32
N ALA A 66 4.58 -6.82 -1.65
CA ALA A 66 3.54 -7.84 -1.79
C ALA A 66 2.15 -7.28 -1.42
N THR A 67 2.07 -6.53 -0.32
CA THR A 67 0.80 -5.89 0.12
C THR A 67 0.32 -4.84 -0.88
N GLN A 68 1.24 -4.05 -1.44
CA GLN A 68 0.94 -3.06 -2.48
C GLN A 68 0.45 -3.73 -3.78
N GLU A 69 1.09 -4.81 -4.21
CA GLU A 69 0.71 -5.59 -5.39
C GLU A 69 -0.71 -6.17 -5.22
N GLN A 70 -1.02 -6.72 -4.05
CA GLN A 70 -2.36 -7.23 -3.72
C GLN A 70 -3.43 -6.13 -3.80
N ALA A 71 -3.17 -4.96 -3.19
CA ALA A 71 -4.11 -3.84 -3.23
C ALA A 71 -4.35 -3.34 -4.66
N VAL A 72 -3.29 -3.25 -5.47
CA VAL A 72 -3.40 -2.83 -6.88
C VAL A 72 -4.18 -3.87 -7.70
N ALA A 73 -3.99 -5.16 -7.44
CA ALA A 73 -4.76 -6.22 -8.09
C ALA A 73 -6.25 -6.10 -7.78
N SER A 74 -6.62 -5.96 -6.49
CA SER A 74 -8.03 -5.80 -6.10
C SER A 74 -8.69 -4.55 -6.69
N LEU A 75 -7.95 -3.44 -6.81
CA LEU A 75 -8.46 -2.22 -7.46
C LEU A 75 -8.66 -2.41 -8.97
N LYS A 76 -7.78 -3.16 -9.64
CA LYS A 76 -7.95 -3.52 -11.05
C LYS A 76 -9.19 -4.39 -11.25
N ASP A 77 -9.39 -5.39 -10.40
CA ASP A 77 -10.56 -6.27 -10.47
C ASP A 77 -11.86 -5.47 -10.31
N LEU A 78 -11.90 -4.56 -9.31
CA LEU A 78 -13.03 -3.65 -9.10
C LEU A 78 -13.27 -2.80 -10.36
N HIS A 79 -12.21 -2.20 -10.94
CA HIS A 79 -12.34 -1.42 -12.16
C HIS A 79 -12.89 -2.24 -13.33
N THR A 80 -12.43 -3.48 -13.50
CA THR A 80 -12.92 -4.39 -14.54
C THR A 80 -14.40 -4.72 -14.33
N ILE A 81 -14.84 -5.00 -13.11
CA ILE A 81 -16.25 -5.24 -12.79
C ILE A 81 -17.11 -4.02 -13.14
N LEU A 82 -16.66 -2.81 -12.77
CA LEU A 82 -17.35 -1.57 -13.12
C LEU A 82 -17.45 -1.36 -14.63
N GLN A 83 -16.36 -1.64 -15.35
CA GLN A 83 -16.34 -1.50 -16.80
C GLN A 83 -17.25 -2.53 -17.47
N GLN A 84 -17.31 -3.77 -16.97
CA GLN A 84 -18.24 -4.79 -17.43
C GLN A 84 -19.70 -4.36 -17.19
N ALA A 85 -20.01 -3.84 -16.00
CA ALA A 85 -21.35 -3.32 -15.69
C ALA A 85 -21.75 -2.15 -16.59
N ALA A 86 -20.80 -1.28 -16.95
CA ALA A 86 -21.03 -0.20 -17.90
C ALA A 86 -21.27 -0.72 -19.32
N ARG A 87 -20.54 -1.77 -19.75
CA ARG A 87 -20.69 -2.40 -21.08
C ARG A 87 -22.03 -3.10 -21.28
N LEU A 88 -22.70 -3.51 -20.22
CA LEU A 88 -24.07 -4.04 -20.27
C LEU A 88 -25.11 -2.96 -20.63
N ARG A 89 -24.73 -1.68 -20.63
CA ARG A 89 -25.61 -0.54 -20.86
C ARG A 89 -25.09 0.30 -22.04
N VAL A 90 -25.96 1.09 -22.65
CA VAL A 90 -25.64 1.86 -23.87
C VAL A 90 -25.73 3.36 -23.62
N GLY A 91 -24.75 4.10 -24.13
CA GLY A 91 -24.76 5.56 -24.18
C GLY A 91 -24.80 6.23 -22.81
N LYS A 92 -25.84 7.03 -22.56
CA LYS A 92 -25.98 7.84 -21.33
C LYS A 92 -26.06 6.99 -20.05
N TYR A 93 -26.70 5.82 -20.12
CA TYR A 93 -26.88 4.96 -18.95
C TYR A 93 -25.58 4.27 -18.51
N ALA A 94 -24.69 3.95 -19.47
CA ALA A 94 -23.37 3.43 -19.13
C ALA A 94 -22.53 4.46 -18.36
N LYS A 95 -22.59 5.73 -18.77
CA LYS A 95 -21.90 6.83 -18.06
C LYS A 95 -22.49 7.08 -16.67
N ALA A 96 -23.82 7.04 -16.55
CA ALA A 96 -24.52 7.22 -15.27
C ALA A 96 -24.09 6.17 -14.24
N VAL A 97 -24.04 4.89 -14.63
CA VAL A 97 -23.60 3.80 -13.74
C VAL A 97 -22.15 3.96 -13.29
N ILE A 98 -21.23 4.36 -14.17
CA ILE A 98 -19.84 4.60 -13.77
C ILE A 98 -19.74 5.70 -12.72
N ILE A 99 -20.50 6.79 -12.89
CA ILE A 99 -20.52 7.91 -11.94
C ILE A 99 -21.12 7.44 -10.61
N ALA A 100 -22.29 6.81 -10.64
CA ALA A 100 -22.98 6.32 -9.44
C ALA A 100 -22.12 5.30 -8.67
N CYS A 101 -21.46 4.37 -9.36
CA CYS A 101 -20.55 3.44 -8.72
C CYS A 101 -19.34 4.11 -8.09
N ARG A 102 -18.75 5.14 -8.73
CA ARG A 102 -17.65 5.91 -8.14
C ARG A 102 -18.08 6.66 -6.89
N THR A 103 -19.29 7.22 -6.88
CA THR A 103 -19.88 7.86 -5.70
C THR A 103 -20.15 6.84 -4.59
N ALA A 104 -20.71 5.67 -4.90
CA ALA A 104 -20.92 4.61 -3.91
C ALA A 104 -19.59 4.11 -3.31
N VAL A 105 -18.51 4.07 -4.10
CA VAL A 105 -17.16 3.74 -3.62
C VAL A 105 -16.58 4.86 -2.75
N SER A 106 -16.76 6.14 -3.10
CA SER A 106 -16.29 7.26 -2.24
C SER A 106 -17.02 7.31 -0.91
N ASP A 107 -18.30 6.96 -0.92
CA ASP A 107 -19.16 7.01 0.26
C ASP A 107 -19.07 5.71 1.10
N ASN A 108 -18.18 4.79 0.73
CA ASN A 108 -18.00 3.48 1.35
C ASN A 108 -19.31 2.66 1.44
N ASN A 109 -20.24 2.87 0.51
CA ASN A 109 -21.54 2.21 0.52
C ASN A 109 -21.55 0.99 -0.43
N THR A 110 -21.16 -0.18 0.10
CA THR A 110 -21.12 -1.42 -0.67
C THR A 110 -22.49 -1.91 -1.09
N GLU A 111 -23.52 -1.67 -0.27
CA GLU A 111 -24.89 -2.10 -0.61
C GLU A 111 -25.42 -1.31 -1.81
N ALA A 112 -25.22 0.01 -1.81
CA ALA A 112 -25.54 0.85 -2.96
C ALA A 112 -24.74 0.43 -4.18
N LEU A 113 -23.43 0.13 -4.05
CA LEU A 113 -22.62 -0.35 -5.16
C LEU A 113 -23.18 -1.63 -5.79
N VAL A 114 -23.57 -2.61 -4.97
CA VAL A 114 -24.17 -3.86 -5.45
C VAL A 114 -25.52 -3.61 -6.13
N LYS A 115 -26.37 -2.74 -5.56
CA LYS A 115 -27.65 -2.35 -6.16
C LYS A 115 -27.46 -1.66 -7.53
N ILE A 116 -26.53 -0.71 -7.63
CA ILE A 116 -26.22 -0.02 -8.88
C ILE A 116 -25.69 -1.01 -9.93
N LEU A 117 -24.85 -1.97 -9.53
CA LEU A 117 -24.36 -3.02 -10.43
C LEU A 117 -25.51 -3.88 -10.98
N GLN A 118 -26.44 -4.31 -10.10
CA GLN A 118 -27.57 -5.17 -10.45
C GLN A 118 -28.67 -4.45 -11.25
N MET A 119 -29.14 -3.29 -10.78
CA MET A 119 -30.31 -2.61 -11.32
C MET A 119 -29.97 -1.42 -12.22
N GLY A 120 -28.79 -0.81 -12.06
CA GLY A 120 -28.35 0.34 -12.84
C GLY A 120 -28.75 1.70 -12.25
N ASP A 121 -29.43 1.70 -11.10
CA ASP A 121 -29.77 2.88 -10.31
C ASP A 121 -29.49 2.60 -8.82
N ALA A 122 -29.29 3.69 -8.06
CA ALA A 122 -29.01 3.68 -6.62
C ALA A 122 -30.28 3.59 -5.78
#